data_AF-A0A937FEB8-F1
#
_entry.id   AF-A0A937FEB8-F1
#
_cell.length_a   1.000
_cell.length_b   1.000
_cell.length_c   1.000
_cell.angle_alpha   90.00
_cell.angle_beta   90.00
_cell.angle_gamma   90.00
#
_symmetry.space_group_name_H-M   'P 1'
#
loop_
_entity.id
_entity.type
_entity.pdbx_description
1 polymer ?
#
loop_
_entity_poly.entity_id
_entity_poly.type
_entity_poly.pdbx_seq_one_letter_code
_entity_poly.pdbx_strand_id
1 'polypeptide(L)'
;MRQVTYLRLDKENPKTTEADIALSEAMSSYWVNFTEYGNPNAEGLPNWPQFSKENQQLMCLKDEPHASAVPDEKAMRVFDSYYQWRLTEEVQNWAK
;
A
#
# COMPACT_ATOMS: atom_id res chain seq x y z
N MET A 1 -12.73 -6.92 24.56
CA MET A 1 -12.03 -6.61 23.29
C MET A 1 -11.15 -5.41 23.53
N ARG A 2 -9.82 -5.56 23.44
CA ARG A 2 -8.88 -4.44 23.59
C ARG A 2 -8.85 -3.66 22.28
N GLN A 3 -9.20 -2.37 22.32
CA GLN A 3 -8.98 -1.48 21.19
C GLN A 3 -7.48 -1.27 21.04
N VAL A 4 -6.94 -1.59 19.87
CA VAL A 4 -5.53 -1.42 19.54
C VAL A 4 -5.37 -0.03 18.94
N THR A 5 -4.84 0.91 19.73
CA THR A 5 -4.72 2.33 19.36
C THR A 5 -3.38 2.57 18.65
N TYR A 6 -3.32 2.32 17.34
CA TYR A 6 -2.22 2.81 16.50
C TYR A 6 -2.82 3.57 15.32
N LEU A 7 -2.38 4.83 15.11
CA LEU A 7 -2.76 5.72 14.00
C LEU A 7 -4.21 6.25 14.03
N ARG A 8 -4.61 6.93 15.10
CA ARG A 8 -5.88 7.68 15.10
C ARG A 8 -5.64 9.10 14.56
N LEU A 9 -6.28 9.42 13.44
CA LEU A 9 -6.38 10.79 12.96
C LEU A 9 -6.91 11.71 14.08
N ASP A 10 -6.35 12.92 14.17
CA ASP A 10 -6.86 13.93 15.08
C ASP A 10 -8.25 14.38 14.60
N LYS A 11 -9.28 13.90 15.30
CA LYS A 11 -10.69 14.19 14.97
C LYS A 11 -11.08 15.64 15.28
N GLU A 12 -10.29 16.36 16.08
CA GLU A 12 -10.53 17.76 16.43
C GLU A 12 -9.89 18.73 15.43
N ASN A 13 -9.12 18.23 14.46
CA ASN A 13 -8.58 19.04 13.40
C ASN A 13 -9.71 19.48 12.44
N PRO A 14 -9.97 20.79 12.29
CA PRO A 14 -11.07 21.28 11.44
C PRO A 14 -10.89 20.99 9.95
N LYS A 15 -9.70 20.51 9.52
CA LYS A 15 -9.45 20.08 8.14
C LYS A 15 -9.74 18.60 7.91
N THR A 16 -9.94 17.81 8.96
CA THR A 16 -10.22 16.39 8.85
C THR A 16 -11.66 16.19 8.42
N THR A 17 -11.83 15.51 7.29
CA THR A 17 -13.13 15.17 6.73
C THR A 17 -13.61 13.81 7.22
N GLU A 18 -14.90 13.52 7.03
CA GLU A 18 -15.45 12.19 7.30
C GLU A 18 -14.79 11.10 6.43
N ALA A 19 -14.42 11.45 5.19
CA ALA A 19 -13.70 10.55 4.29
C ALA A 19 -12.31 10.19 4.83
N ASP A 20 -11.58 11.16 5.39
CA ASP A 20 -10.28 10.89 6.03
C ASP A 20 -10.43 9.90 7.20
N ILE A 21 -11.46 10.08 8.03
CA ILE A 21 -11.75 9.20 9.16
C ILE A 21 -12.06 7.79 8.67
N ALA A 22 -12.96 7.64 7.69
CA ALA A 22 -13.32 6.35 7.12
C ALA A 22 -12.11 5.64 6.49
N LEU A 23 -11.28 6.37 5.75
CA LEU A 23 -10.05 5.85 5.17
C LEU A 23 -9.07 5.37 6.25
N SER A 24 -8.86 6.15 7.31
CA SER A 24 -7.98 5.78 8.42
C SER A 24 -8.45 4.53 9.16
N GLU A 25 -9.76 4.38 9.35
CA GLU A 25 -10.36 3.18 9.94
C GLU A 25 -10.17 1.95 9.05
N ALA A 26 -10.35 2.09 7.73
CA ALA A 26 -10.08 1.03 6.76
C ALA A 26 -8.60 0.62 6.74
N MET A 27 -7.68 1.60 6.66
CA MET A 27 -6.22 1.36 6.67
C MET A 27 -5.77 0.62 7.93
N SER A 28 -6.26 1.06 9.10
CA SER A 28 -5.93 0.42 10.38
C SER A 28 -6.40 -1.03 10.42
N SER A 29 -7.61 -1.29 9.91
CA SER A 29 -8.19 -2.63 9.85
C SER A 29 -7.38 -3.55 8.94
N TYR A 30 -7.02 -3.09 7.74
CA TYR A 30 -6.14 -3.86 6.84
C TYR A 30 -4.81 -4.20 7.51
N TRP A 31 -4.17 -3.24 8.19
CA TRP A 31 -2.87 -3.45 8.83
C TRP A 31 -2.94 -4.45 9.97
N VAL A 32 -3.92 -4.32 10.86
CA VAL A 32 -4.10 -5.27 11.97
C VAL A 32 -4.33 -6.68 11.44
N ASN A 33 -5.23 -6.86 10.47
CA ASN A 33 -5.50 -8.17 9.89
C ASN A 33 -4.28 -8.77 9.19
N PHE A 34 -3.53 -7.95 8.44
CA PHE A 34 -2.30 -8.40 7.80
C PHE A 34 -1.26 -8.84 8.83
N THR A 35 -1.08 -8.09 9.91
CA THR A 35 -0.10 -8.45 10.95
C THR A 35 -0.46 -9.72 11.70
N GLU A 36 -1.76 -9.97 11.93
CA GLU A 36 -2.23 -11.15 12.67
C GLU A 36 -2.33 -12.40 11.78
N TYR A 37 -2.84 -12.25 10.56
CA TYR A 37 -3.23 -13.39 9.71
C TYR A 37 -2.46 -13.50 8.39
N GLY A 38 -1.63 -12.51 8.05
CA GLY A 38 -0.98 -12.41 6.73
C GLY A 38 -1.93 -12.07 5.58
N ASN A 39 -3.23 -11.88 5.86
CA ASN A 39 -4.26 -11.49 4.90
C ASN A 39 -4.93 -10.20 5.41
N PRO A 40 -4.90 -9.09 4.65
CA PRO A 40 -5.45 -7.82 5.11
C PRO A 40 -6.99 -7.80 5.13
N ASN A 41 -7.66 -8.71 4.40
CA ASN A 41 -9.10 -8.63 4.14
C ASN A 41 -9.95 -8.97 5.37
N ALA A 42 -11.06 -8.23 5.55
CA ALA A 42 -12.11 -8.51 6.52
C ALA A 42 -13.49 -8.11 5.98
N GLU A 43 -14.54 -8.56 6.65
CA GLU A 43 -15.92 -8.17 6.34
C GLU A 43 -16.09 -6.64 6.40
N GLY A 44 -16.79 -6.08 5.42
CA GLY A 44 -17.02 -4.64 5.31
C GLY A 44 -15.87 -3.84 4.68
N LEU A 45 -14.73 -4.47 4.38
CA LEU A 45 -13.64 -3.82 3.64
C LEU A 45 -13.68 -4.21 2.15
N PRO A 46 -13.29 -3.29 1.25
CA PRO A 46 -12.98 -3.64 -0.13
C PRO A 46 -11.96 -4.77 -0.23
N ASN A 47 -12.08 -5.61 -1.24
CA ASN A 47 -11.14 -6.71 -1.40
C ASN A 47 -9.77 -6.19 -1.86
N TRP A 48 -8.72 -6.48 -1.08
CA TRP A 48 -7.32 -6.29 -1.43
C TRP A 48 -6.76 -7.62 -1.99
N PRO A 49 -6.66 -7.76 -3.32
CA PRO A 49 -6.13 -8.96 -3.94
C PRO A 49 -4.62 -9.10 -3.68
N GLN A 50 -4.17 -10.34 -3.51
CA GLN A 50 -2.74 -10.63 -3.43
C GLN A 50 -2.06 -10.26 -4.75
N PHE A 51 -0.96 -9.51 -4.65
CA PHE A 51 -0.15 -9.17 -5.81
C PHE A 51 0.54 -10.42 -6.38
N SER A 52 0.48 -10.61 -7.69
CA SER A 52 1.20 -11.66 -8.43
C SER A 52 1.67 -11.13 -9.79
N LYS A 53 2.50 -11.90 -10.51
CA LYS A 53 2.94 -11.50 -11.85
C LYS A 53 1.79 -11.51 -12.85
N GLU A 54 0.82 -12.39 -12.64
CA GLU A 54 -0.36 -12.60 -13.46
C GLU A 54 -1.47 -11.59 -13.11
N ASN A 55 -1.56 -11.20 -11.83
CA ASN A 55 -2.52 -10.23 -11.33
C ASN A 55 -1.82 -9.11 -10.54
N GLN A 56 -1.37 -8.08 -11.28
CA GLN A 56 -0.65 -6.93 -10.75
C GLN A 56 -1.59 -5.85 -10.24
N GLN A 57 -2.39 -6.18 -9.22
CA GLN A 57 -3.30 -5.24 -8.58
C GLN A 57 -2.71 -4.72 -7.26
N LEU A 58 -2.86 -3.42 -7.05
CA LEU A 58 -2.50 -2.72 -5.82
C LEU A 58 -3.77 -2.21 -5.13
N MET A 59 -3.71 -2.00 -3.82
CA MET A 59 -4.78 -1.26 -3.13
C MET A 59 -4.51 0.24 -3.23
N CYS A 60 -5.44 0.97 -3.82
CA CYS A 60 -5.46 2.43 -3.85
C CYS A 60 -6.15 2.94 -2.58
N LEU A 61 -5.39 3.59 -1.70
CA LEU A 61 -5.88 4.16 -0.43
C LEU A 61 -6.07 5.68 -0.59
N LYS A 62 -7.17 6.08 -1.24
CA LYS A 62 -7.63 7.47 -1.39
C LYS A 62 -9.04 7.59 -0.82
N ASP A 63 -9.87 8.50 -1.33
CA ASP A 63 -11.26 8.74 -0.90
C ASP A 63 -12.03 7.44 -0.62
N GLU A 64 -12.06 6.53 -1.59
CA GLU A 64 -12.62 5.18 -1.43
C GLU A 64 -11.55 4.13 -1.72
N PRO A 65 -11.21 3.24 -0.76
CA PRO A 65 -10.27 2.16 -0.99
C PRO A 65 -10.75 1.21 -2.08
N HIS A 66 -9.89 0.91 -3.05
CA HIS A 66 -10.22 -0.06 -4.10
C HIS A 66 -8.96 -0.69 -4.70
N ALA A 67 -9.12 -1.90 -5.24
CA ALA A 67 -8.07 -2.52 -6.03
C ALA A 67 -7.92 -1.79 -7.39
N SER A 68 -6.70 -1.41 -7.74
CA SER A 68 -6.37 -0.75 -9.00
C SER A 68 -5.19 -1.44 -9.68
N ALA A 69 -5.00 -1.20 -10.97
CA ALA A 69 -3.75 -1.54 -11.64
C ALA A 69 -2.57 -0.74 -11.07
N VAL A 70 -1.34 -1.18 -11.38
CA VAL A 70 -0.11 -0.44 -11.06
C VAL A 70 -0.13 0.92 -11.77
N PRO A 71 -0.08 2.05 -11.04
CA PRO A 71 0.01 3.37 -11.65
C PRO A 71 1.31 3.51 -12.45
N ASP A 72 1.22 4.08 -13.65
CA ASP A 72 2.36 4.36 -14.54
C ASP A 72 3.37 3.21 -14.66
N GLU A 73 2.87 1.98 -14.84
CA GLU A 73 3.67 0.75 -14.91
C GLU A 73 4.88 0.86 -15.85
N LYS A 74 4.71 1.55 -16.99
CA LYS A 74 5.80 1.78 -17.96
C LYS A 74 6.96 2.57 -17.36
N ALA A 75 6.66 3.61 -16.58
CA ALA A 75 7.68 4.40 -15.89
C ALA A 75 8.37 3.58 -14.80
N MET A 76 7.60 2.76 -14.07
CA MET A 76 8.16 1.85 -13.06
C MET A 76 9.17 0.87 -13.68
N ARG A 77 8.84 0.32 -14.86
CA ARG A 77 9.74 -0.59 -15.60
C ARG A 77 11.05 0.05 -16.04
N VAL A 78 11.06 1.37 -16.30
CA VAL A 78 12.31 2.10 -16.58
C VAL A 78 13.21 2.08 -15.36
N PHE A 79 12.68 2.35 -14.16
CA PHE A 79 13.45 2.27 -12.92
C PHE A 79 13.95 0.85 -12.66
N ASP A 80 13.10 -0.16 -12.86
CA ASP A 80 13.50 -1.58 -12.73
C ASP A 80 14.70 -1.87 -13.63
N SER A 81 14.64 -1.52 -14.91
CA SER A 81 15.75 -1.74 -15.85
C SER A 81 17.03 -1.02 -15.44
N TYR A 82 16.92 0.20 -14.92
CA TYR A 82 18.06 1.00 -14.47
C TYR A 82 18.73 0.38 -13.24
N TYR A 83 17.96 -0.03 -12.23
CA TYR A 83 18.50 -0.66 -11.03
C TYR A 83 19.10 -2.03 -11.32
N GLN A 84 18.47 -2.83 -12.19
CA GLN A 84 19.03 -4.12 -12.62
C GLN A 84 20.41 -3.93 -13.27
N TRP A 85 20.57 -2.94 -14.15
CA TRP A 85 21.85 -2.61 -14.74
C TRP A 85 22.86 -2.08 -13.69
N ARG A 86 22.44 -1.20 -12.79
CA ARG A 86 23.34 -0.57 -11.80
C ARG A 86 23.83 -1.52 -10.70
N LEU A 87 23.07 -2.57 -10.41
CA LEU A 87 23.44 -3.60 -9.44
C LEU A 87 24.38 -4.66 -10.02
N THR A 88 24.75 -4.57 -11.30
CA THR A 88 25.75 -5.46 -11.90
C THR A 88 27.15 -5.23 -11.33
N GLU A 89 27.95 -6.30 -11.24
CA GLU A 89 29.33 -6.23 -10.74
C GLU A 89 30.23 -5.30 -11.59
N GLU A 90 29.96 -5.24 -12.89
CA GLU A 90 30.68 -4.37 -13.85
C GLU A 90 30.58 -2.90 -13.46
N VAL A 91 29.37 -2.44 -13.11
CA VAL A 91 29.13 -1.03 -12.73
C VAL A 91 29.64 -0.73 -11.32
N GLN A 92 29.60 -1.70 -10.39
CA GLN A 92 30.14 -1.53 -9.04
C GLN A 92 31.67 -1.37 -9.04
N ASN A 93 32.36 -2.04 -9.97
CA ASN A 93 33.81 -1.95 -10.10
C ASN A 93 34.28 -0.68 -10.79
N TRP A 94 33.44 -0.01 -11.59
CA TRP A 94 33.74 1.28 -12.23
C TRP A 94 33.70 2.48 -11.25
N ALA A 95 33.01 2.32 -10.11
CA ALA A 95 32.86 3.37 -9.10
C ALA A 95 33.94 3.35 -8.00
N LYS A 96 34.96 2.49 -8.11
CA LYS A 96 36.14 2.43 -7.24
C LYS A 96 37.33 3.15 -7.88
#